data_AF-A0A2E9NZ36-F1
#
_entry.id   AF-A0A2E9NZ36-F1
#
_cell.length_a   1.000
_cell.length_b   1.000
_cell.length_c   1.000
_cell.angle_alpha   90.00
_cell.angle_beta   90.00
_cell.angle_gamma   90.00
#
_symmetry.space_group_name_H-M   'P 1'
#
loop_
_entity.id
_entity.type
_entity.pdbx_description
1 polymer ?
#
loop_
_entity_poly.entity_id
_entity_poly.type
_entity_poly.pdbx_seq_one_letter_code
_entity_poly.pdbx_strand_id
1 'polypeptide(L)'
;MSISKLISEIKNKKNLSPEIRFYFIEKNKHYFLNEGILKNGFNSKLIIKKNRDSVLSAFSKMAFLFDEIIRLRIVGSSNHSNSKELLYLLNLVPINRKIRTFLDWKVFSPEFTRDMSRLFEVRNETIHCISINDVIYNPKLEISLSSISGFKKFSSDFQKSWKTLLKIYISEQQKIDLKKISEIL
;
A
#
# COMPACT_ATOMS: atom_id res chain seq x y z
N MET A 1 23.35 5.96 -4.07
CA MET A 1 22.59 6.39 -5.27
C MET A 1 21.22 6.88 -4.78
N SER A 2 20.65 7.94 -5.36
CA SER A 2 19.31 8.41 -4.97
C SER A 2 18.22 7.77 -5.84
N ILE A 3 17.00 7.71 -5.32
CA ILE A 3 15.82 7.23 -6.07
C ILE A 3 15.59 8.09 -7.31
N SER A 4 15.76 9.41 -7.20
CA SER A 4 15.69 10.34 -8.34
C SER A 4 16.66 9.96 -9.46
N LYS A 5 17.90 9.58 -9.12
CA LYS A 5 18.89 9.14 -10.11
C LYS A 5 18.46 7.81 -10.74
N LEU A 6 18.00 6.85 -9.95
CA LEU A 6 17.48 5.57 -10.43
C LEU A 6 16.30 5.75 -11.39
N ILE A 7 15.33 6.60 -11.05
CA ILE A 7 14.19 6.91 -11.91
C ILE A 7 14.65 7.53 -13.25
N SER A 8 15.67 8.38 -13.23
CA SER A 8 16.27 8.95 -14.44
C SER A 8 16.93 7.86 -15.31
N GLU A 9 17.69 6.95 -14.70
CA GLU A 9 18.30 5.81 -15.39
C GLU A 9 17.23 4.90 -16.03
N ILE A 10 16.17 4.57 -15.31
CA ILE A 10 15.03 3.78 -15.82
C ILE A 10 14.41 4.46 -17.05
N LYS A 11 14.18 5.78 -16.99
CA LYS A 11 13.56 6.53 -18.12
C LYS A 11 14.45 6.59 -19.36
N ASN A 12 15.76 6.53 -19.20
CA ASN A 12 16.71 6.61 -20.29
C ASN A 12 17.00 5.24 -20.94
N LYS A 13 16.69 4.13 -20.25
CA LYS A 13 16.82 2.79 -20.80
C LYS A 13 15.65 2.45 -21.73
N LYS A 14 15.97 2.00 -22.95
CA LYS A 14 14.97 1.63 -23.97
C LYS A 14 14.38 0.23 -23.75
N ASN A 15 15.19 -0.71 -23.24
CA ASN A 15 14.79 -2.11 -23.05
C ASN A 15 15.04 -2.52 -21.60
N LEU A 16 13.99 -2.50 -20.79
CA LEU A 16 14.01 -3.04 -19.43
C LEU A 16 13.41 -4.45 -19.45
N SER A 17 13.99 -5.37 -18.68
CA SER A 17 13.43 -6.71 -18.56
C SER A 17 11.97 -6.65 -18.06
N PRO A 18 11.05 -7.45 -18.63
CA PRO A 18 9.67 -7.50 -18.18
C PRO A 18 9.51 -8.10 -16.77
N GLU A 19 10.53 -8.80 -16.27
CA GLU A 19 10.54 -9.41 -14.94
C GLU A 19 10.74 -8.39 -13.82
N ILE A 20 11.28 -7.22 -14.17
CA ILE A 20 11.57 -6.15 -13.22
C ILE A 20 10.26 -5.52 -12.78
N ARG A 21 10.03 -5.56 -11.47
CA ARG A 21 8.93 -4.86 -10.83
C ARG A 21 9.46 -4.03 -9.67
N PHE A 22 9.12 -2.77 -9.59
CA PHE A 22 9.42 -1.95 -8.42
C PHE A 22 8.41 -0.82 -8.28
N TYR A 23 8.02 -0.53 -7.05
CA TYR A 23 7.25 0.64 -6.74
C TYR A 23 8.12 1.63 -5.97
N PHE A 24 8.16 2.88 -6.43
CA PHE A 24 8.98 3.92 -5.83
C PHE A 24 8.12 5.11 -5.40
N ILE A 25 8.45 5.69 -4.25
CA ILE A 25 7.92 6.97 -3.81
C ILE A 25 9.08 7.95 -3.65
N GLU A 26 9.00 9.07 -4.38
CA GLU A 26 9.97 10.17 -4.38
C GLU A 26 9.21 11.50 -4.32
N LYS A 27 9.42 12.29 -3.25
CA LYS A 27 8.79 13.62 -3.07
C LYS A 27 7.27 13.65 -3.32
N ASN A 28 6.53 12.66 -2.80
CA ASN A 28 5.08 12.46 -3.01
C ASN A 28 4.67 12.13 -4.46
N LYS A 29 5.61 11.76 -5.32
CA LYS A 29 5.32 11.17 -6.63
C LYS A 29 5.59 9.68 -6.55
N HIS A 30 4.63 8.93 -7.05
CA HIS A 30 4.69 7.48 -7.03
C HIS A 30 5.02 7.01 -8.44
N TYR A 31 5.88 6.02 -8.54
CA TYR A 31 6.33 5.43 -9.80
C TYR A 31 6.22 3.93 -9.69
N PHE A 32 5.81 3.29 -10.77
CA PHE A 32 5.64 1.85 -10.80
C PHE A 32 6.28 1.30 -12.07
N LEU A 33 7.41 0.63 -11.90
CA LEU A 33 8.05 -0.16 -12.94
C LEU A 33 7.42 -1.55 -12.89
N ASN A 34 6.81 -1.98 -14.00
CA ASN A 34 6.25 -3.32 -14.14
C ASN A 34 6.23 -3.67 -15.63
N GLU A 35 6.58 -4.92 -15.97
CA GLU A 35 6.61 -5.37 -17.37
C GLU A 35 7.48 -4.48 -18.26
N GLY A 36 8.62 -4.01 -17.73
CA GLY A 36 9.55 -3.14 -18.44
C GLY A 36 9.05 -1.70 -18.66
N ILE A 37 7.86 -1.33 -18.16
CA ILE A 37 7.27 -0.01 -18.36
C ILE A 37 7.22 0.74 -17.02
N LEU A 38 7.81 1.94 -16.98
CA LEU A 38 7.67 2.87 -15.87
C LEU A 38 6.38 3.69 -16.03
N LYS A 39 5.41 3.46 -15.15
CA LYS A 39 4.14 4.19 -15.09
C LYS A 39 4.09 5.09 -13.87
N ASN A 40 3.21 6.10 -13.90
CA ASN A 40 2.86 6.83 -12.69
C ASN A 40 2.05 5.92 -11.75
N GLY A 41 2.39 5.93 -10.48
CA GLY A 41 1.63 5.25 -9.43
C GLY A 41 0.44 6.08 -8.94
N PHE A 42 -0.09 5.71 -7.77
CA PHE A 42 -1.24 6.41 -7.19
C PHE A 42 -0.85 7.79 -6.63
N ASN A 43 -1.83 8.69 -6.50
CA ASN A 43 -1.64 9.95 -5.80
C ASN A 43 -1.37 9.73 -4.30
N SER A 44 -0.38 10.43 -3.73
CA SER A 44 -0.11 10.37 -2.28
C SER A 44 -1.25 10.94 -1.43
N LYS A 45 -2.12 11.76 -2.01
CA LYS A 45 -3.34 12.24 -1.36
C LYS A 45 -4.53 11.42 -1.86
N LEU A 46 -5.24 10.78 -0.94
CA LEU A 46 -6.47 10.05 -1.24
C LEU A 46 -7.69 10.88 -0.87
N ILE A 47 -8.62 10.97 -1.80
CA ILE A 47 -9.96 11.53 -1.58
C ILE A 47 -10.91 10.36 -1.44
N ILE A 48 -11.64 10.33 -0.32
CA ILE A 48 -12.60 9.27 -0.01
C ILE A 48 -13.98 9.90 0.01
N LYS A 49 -14.79 9.55 -0.99
CA LYS A 49 -16.20 9.94 -1.08
C LYS A 49 -17.05 8.93 -0.32
N LYS A 50 -18.20 9.37 0.19
CA LYS A 50 -19.16 8.52 0.90
C LYS A 50 -19.95 7.66 -0.08
N ASN A 51 -19.28 6.68 -0.67
CA ASN A 51 -19.86 5.61 -1.46
C ASN A 51 -18.95 4.38 -1.41
N ARG A 52 -19.54 3.21 -1.65
CA ARG A 52 -18.88 1.90 -1.56
C ARG A 52 -17.61 1.85 -2.42
N ASP A 53 -17.70 2.21 -3.69
CA ASP A 53 -16.59 2.11 -4.64
C ASP A 53 -15.40 2.99 -4.25
N SER A 54 -15.67 4.22 -3.79
CA SER A 54 -14.61 5.12 -3.36
C SER A 54 -13.90 4.62 -2.11
N VAL A 55 -14.64 4.02 -1.16
CA VAL A 55 -14.07 3.44 0.07
C VAL A 55 -13.24 2.20 -0.29
N LEU A 56 -13.79 1.27 -1.06
CA LEU A 56 -13.08 0.06 -1.49
C LEU A 56 -11.85 0.40 -2.33
N SER A 57 -11.94 1.37 -3.24
CA SER A 57 -10.81 1.85 -4.04
C SER A 57 -9.70 2.43 -3.18
N ALA A 58 -10.02 3.07 -2.05
CA ALA A 58 -9.02 3.55 -1.10
C ALA A 58 -8.34 2.38 -0.38
N PHE A 59 -9.10 1.39 0.08
CA PHE A 59 -8.55 0.17 0.69
C PHE A 59 -7.68 -0.65 -0.27
N SER A 60 -8.05 -0.75 -1.56
CA SER A 60 -7.22 -1.44 -2.55
C SER A 60 -5.84 -0.80 -2.70
N LYS A 61 -5.71 0.52 -2.54
CA LYS A 61 -4.42 1.22 -2.57
C LYS A 61 -3.59 0.94 -1.31
N MET A 62 -4.23 0.81 -0.15
CA MET A 62 -3.55 0.36 1.08
C MET A 62 -3.07 -1.09 0.95
N ALA A 63 -3.93 -1.99 0.47
CA ALA A 63 -3.59 -3.39 0.25
C ALA A 63 -2.43 -3.54 -0.74
N PHE A 64 -2.42 -2.76 -1.82
CA PHE A 64 -1.29 -2.71 -2.74
C PHE A 64 0.01 -2.35 -2.03
N LEU A 65 0.02 -1.31 -1.17
CA LEU A 65 1.22 -0.97 -0.42
C LEU A 65 1.63 -2.04 0.58
N PHE A 66 0.69 -2.78 1.17
CA PHE A 66 1.04 -3.91 2.03
C PHE A 66 1.82 -4.97 1.23
N ASP A 67 1.32 -5.32 0.05
CA ASP A 67 1.98 -6.31 -0.81
C ASP A 67 3.35 -5.83 -1.26
N GLU A 68 3.48 -4.55 -1.63
CA GLU A 68 4.78 -4.00 -1.98
C GLU A 68 5.73 -3.96 -0.78
N ILE A 69 5.29 -3.62 0.44
CA ILE A 69 6.15 -3.70 1.65
C ILE A 69 6.67 -5.12 1.87
N ILE A 70 5.79 -6.12 1.77
CA ILE A 70 6.19 -7.53 1.92
C ILE A 70 7.20 -7.90 0.84
N ARG A 71 6.95 -7.46 -0.40
CA ARG A 71 7.84 -7.70 -1.53
C ARG A 71 9.21 -7.03 -1.32
N LEU A 72 9.26 -5.80 -0.83
CA LEU A 72 10.53 -5.13 -0.50
C LEU A 72 11.33 -5.91 0.55
N ARG A 73 10.65 -6.57 1.49
CA ARG A 73 11.30 -7.36 2.56
C ARG A 73 11.80 -8.72 2.09
N ILE A 74 11.03 -9.42 1.27
CA ILE A 74 11.35 -10.78 0.82
C ILE A 74 12.26 -10.77 -0.40
N VAL A 75 11.90 -9.98 -1.42
CA VAL A 75 12.60 -9.95 -2.72
C VAL A 75 13.75 -8.94 -2.69
N GLY A 76 13.60 -7.84 -1.95
CA GLY A 76 14.64 -6.82 -1.82
C GLY A 76 15.04 -6.25 -3.18
N SER A 77 16.35 -6.27 -3.45
CA SER A 77 16.93 -5.82 -4.72
C SER A 77 17.02 -6.93 -5.79
N SER A 78 16.54 -8.15 -5.53
CA SER A 78 16.68 -9.26 -6.50
C SER A 78 15.60 -9.20 -7.59
N ASN A 79 15.98 -9.42 -8.85
CA ASN A 79 15.03 -9.47 -9.98
C ASN A 79 14.66 -10.90 -10.42
N HIS A 80 15.34 -11.94 -9.92
CA HIS A 80 15.47 -13.18 -10.69
C HIS A 80 14.75 -14.42 -10.15
N SER A 81 13.76 -14.32 -9.26
CA SER A 81 12.86 -15.47 -9.04
C SER A 81 11.60 -15.12 -8.27
N ASN A 82 10.48 -15.66 -8.76
CA ASN A 82 9.23 -15.87 -8.04
C ASN A 82 8.36 -14.64 -7.70
N SER A 83 8.51 -13.51 -8.40
CA SER A 83 7.68 -12.32 -8.16
C SER A 83 6.18 -12.60 -8.41
N LYS A 84 5.85 -13.40 -9.44
CA LYS A 84 4.46 -13.76 -9.77
C LYS A 84 3.87 -14.73 -8.75
N GLU A 85 4.64 -15.74 -8.36
CA GLU A 85 4.27 -16.75 -7.37
C GLU A 85 4.10 -16.10 -5.99
N LEU A 86 5.01 -15.21 -5.60
CA LEU A 86 4.88 -14.44 -4.36
C LEU A 86 3.62 -13.57 -4.39
N LEU A 87 3.37 -12.83 -5.48
CA LEU A 87 2.16 -12.02 -5.61
C LEU A 87 0.89 -12.88 -5.56
N TYR A 88 0.89 -14.05 -6.18
CA TYR A 88 -0.20 -15.01 -6.08
C TYR A 88 -0.44 -15.43 -4.62
N LEU A 89 0.62 -15.84 -3.91
CA LEU A 89 0.52 -16.19 -2.49
C LEU A 89 0.02 -15.01 -1.65
N LEU A 90 0.53 -13.81 -1.87
CA LEU A 90 0.09 -12.60 -1.16
C LEU A 90 -1.38 -12.32 -1.40
N ASN A 91 -1.90 -12.55 -2.61
CA ASN A 91 -3.34 -12.37 -2.88
C ASN A 91 -4.22 -13.37 -2.12
N LEU A 92 -3.70 -14.56 -1.78
CA LEU A 92 -4.41 -15.54 -0.96
C LEU A 92 -4.35 -15.24 0.54
N VAL A 93 -3.33 -14.51 1.00
CA VAL A 93 -3.20 -14.16 2.43
C VAL A 93 -4.24 -13.10 2.83
N PRO A 94 -5.11 -13.37 3.82
CA PRO A 94 -6.04 -12.37 4.32
C PRO A 94 -5.32 -11.13 4.86
N ILE A 95 -5.88 -9.95 4.64
CA ILE A 95 -5.24 -8.69 5.08
C ILE A 95 -4.94 -8.67 6.58
N ASN A 96 -5.83 -9.21 7.42
CA ASN A 96 -5.60 -9.29 8.87
C ASN A 96 -4.33 -10.08 9.23
N ARG A 97 -4.00 -11.11 8.44
CA ARG A 97 -2.74 -11.86 8.59
C ARG A 97 -1.55 -11.01 8.16
N LYS A 98 -1.64 -10.26 7.06
CA LYS A 98 -0.59 -9.30 6.64
C LYS A 98 -0.33 -8.23 7.71
N ILE A 99 -1.39 -7.65 8.29
CA ILE A 99 -1.29 -6.67 9.38
C ILE A 99 -0.55 -7.26 10.59
N ARG A 100 -0.89 -8.51 10.96
CA ARG A 100 -0.21 -9.21 12.05
C ARG A 100 1.27 -9.45 11.73
N THR A 101 1.57 -9.91 10.52
CA THR A 101 2.94 -10.10 10.05
C THR A 101 3.77 -8.81 10.15
N PHE A 102 3.20 -7.64 9.81
CA PHE A 102 3.92 -6.37 9.96
C PHE A 102 4.23 -6.00 11.41
N LEU A 103 3.36 -6.37 12.36
CA LEU A 103 3.65 -6.21 13.78
C LEU A 103 4.81 -7.11 14.21
N ASP A 104 4.75 -8.40 13.84
CA ASP A 104 5.78 -9.38 14.19
C ASP A 104 7.14 -9.01 13.59
N TRP A 105 7.14 -8.43 12.38
CA TRP A 105 8.32 -7.90 11.71
C TRP A 105 8.80 -6.53 12.22
N LYS A 106 8.10 -5.94 13.20
CA LYS A 106 8.35 -4.60 13.75
C LYS A 106 8.33 -3.49 12.67
N VAL A 107 7.56 -3.71 11.60
CA VAL A 107 7.30 -2.70 10.55
C VAL A 107 6.15 -1.80 10.99
N PHE A 108 5.13 -2.36 11.64
CA PHE A 108 4.05 -1.59 12.27
C PHE A 108 4.25 -1.52 13.78
N SER A 109 3.94 -0.36 14.36
CA SER A 109 3.84 -0.23 15.82
C SER A 109 2.54 -0.90 16.33
N PRO A 110 2.47 -1.30 17.61
CA PRO A 110 1.24 -1.87 18.18
C PRO A 110 0.01 -0.96 17.97
N GLU A 111 0.17 0.35 18.15
CA GLU A 111 -0.90 1.33 17.97
C GLU A 111 -1.35 1.40 16.51
N PHE A 112 -0.40 1.44 15.58
CA PHE A 112 -0.70 1.49 14.16
C PHE A 112 -1.35 0.20 13.66
N THR A 113 -0.90 -0.95 14.16
CA THR A 113 -1.54 -2.25 13.90
C THR A 113 -3.00 -2.26 14.33
N ARG A 114 -3.30 -1.76 15.54
CA ARG A 114 -4.69 -1.64 16.03
C ARG A 114 -5.53 -0.73 15.14
N ASP A 115 -4.99 0.41 14.73
CA ASP A 115 -5.68 1.35 13.85
C ASP A 115 -5.96 0.72 12.47
N MET A 116 -5.00 -0.02 11.91
CA MET A 116 -5.20 -0.76 10.66
C MET A 116 -6.28 -1.83 10.78
N SER A 117 -6.27 -2.65 11.84
CA SER A 117 -7.26 -3.72 12.02
C SER A 117 -8.68 -3.16 12.03
N ARG A 118 -8.92 -2.08 12.78
CA ARG A 118 -10.22 -1.40 12.85
C ARG A 118 -10.68 -0.81 11.52
N LEU A 119 -9.74 -0.26 10.73
CA LEU A 119 -10.07 0.21 9.39
C LEU A 119 -10.41 -0.97 8.46
N PHE A 120 -9.71 -2.09 8.54
CA PHE A 120 -9.99 -3.24 7.68
C PHE A 120 -11.25 -4.02 8.07
N GLU A 121 -11.76 -3.86 9.29
CA GLU A 121 -13.14 -4.26 9.65
C GLU A 121 -14.16 -3.50 8.79
N VAL A 122 -14.03 -2.17 8.68
CA VAL A 122 -14.87 -1.34 7.80
C VAL A 122 -14.80 -1.80 6.35
N ARG A 123 -13.60 -2.17 5.86
CA ARG A 123 -13.43 -2.72 4.50
C ARG A 123 -14.25 -3.99 4.31
N ASN A 124 -14.22 -4.90 5.28
CA ASN A 124 -14.94 -6.17 5.20
C ASN A 124 -16.44 -5.93 5.20
N GLU A 125 -16.96 -5.09 6.10
CA GLU A 125 -18.38 -4.70 6.09
C GLU A 125 -18.78 -4.04 4.77
N THR A 126 -17.94 -3.13 4.24
CA THR A 126 -18.21 -2.42 2.97
C THR A 126 -18.30 -3.36 1.76
N ILE A 127 -17.63 -4.52 1.80
CA ILE A 127 -17.74 -5.52 0.72
C ILE A 127 -19.09 -6.20 0.74
N HIS A 128 -19.63 -6.48 1.92
CA HIS A 128 -20.86 -7.24 2.09
C HIS A 128 -22.11 -6.36 2.23
N CYS A 129 -21.95 -5.06 2.45
CA CYS A 129 -23.08 -4.13 2.56
C CYS A 129 -23.77 -3.89 1.21
N ILE A 130 -25.08 -3.66 1.28
CA ILE A 130 -25.86 -3.13 0.15
C ILE A 130 -25.58 -1.63 0.01
N SER A 131 -25.56 -0.90 1.13
CA SER A 131 -25.25 0.52 1.19
C SER A 131 -24.12 0.82 2.16
N ILE A 132 -23.29 1.82 1.82
CA ILE A 132 -22.26 2.32 2.74
C ILE A 132 -22.83 2.87 4.05
N ASN A 133 -24.13 3.18 4.08
CA ASN A 133 -24.82 3.62 5.29
C ASN A 133 -24.98 2.49 6.33
N ASP A 134 -24.90 1.23 5.91
CA ASP A 134 -25.07 0.06 6.77
C ASP A 134 -23.78 -0.28 7.53
N VAL A 135 -22.68 0.41 7.22
CA VAL A 135 -21.35 0.13 7.75
C VAL A 135 -21.07 0.90 9.03
N ILE A 136 -20.47 0.21 10.01
CA ILE A 136 -20.10 0.73 11.30
C ILE A 136 -18.57 0.83 11.39
N TYR A 137 -18.07 1.93 11.94
CA TYR A 137 -16.65 2.13 12.25
C TYR A 137 -16.46 2.21 13.76
N ASN A 138 -15.56 1.39 14.31
CA ASN A 138 -15.31 1.34 15.75
C ASN A 138 -13.86 1.74 16.13
N PRO A 139 -13.51 3.04 16.11
CA PRO A 139 -12.19 3.49 16.57
C PRO A 139 -12.02 3.39 18.10
N LYS A 140 -13.12 3.45 18.85
CA LYS A 140 -13.21 3.33 20.33
C LYS A 140 -14.66 3.05 20.74
N LEU A 141 -15.59 3.76 20.09
CA LEU A 141 -17.03 3.60 20.18
C LEU A 141 -17.55 3.38 18.76
N GLU A 142 -18.68 2.70 18.65
CA GLU A 142 -19.34 2.46 17.36
C GLU A 142 -19.86 3.77 16.76
N ILE A 143 -19.53 3.98 15.49
CA ILE A 143 -19.88 5.17 14.74
C ILE A 143 -20.40 4.72 13.37
N SER A 144 -21.65 5.03 13.05
CA SER A 144 -22.21 4.71 11.74
C SER A 144 -21.64 5.63 10.65
N LEU A 145 -21.23 5.02 9.52
CA LEU A 145 -20.82 5.76 8.31
C LEU A 145 -22.00 6.44 7.61
N SER A 146 -23.25 6.12 7.98
CA SER A 146 -24.43 6.85 7.50
C SER A 146 -24.44 8.32 7.95
N SER A 147 -23.84 8.64 9.09
CA SER A 147 -23.77 10.02 9.58
C SER A 147 -22.65 10.81 8.90
N ILE A 148 -22.87 12.12 8.68
CA ILE A 148 -21.85 13.01 8.09
C ILE A 148 -20.62 13.08 9.01
N SER A 149 -20.85 13.25 10.32
CA SER A 149 -19.80 13.30 11.34
C SER A 149 -19.02 11.99 11.41
N GLY A 150 -19.72 10.86 11.38
CA GLY A 150 -19.11 9.54 11.44
C GLY A 150 -18.27 9.22 10.21
N PHE A 151 -18.79 9.49 9.01
CA PHE A 151 -18.00 9.35 7.78
C PHE A 151 -16.79 10.29 7.77
N LYS A 152 -16.94 11.54 8.23
CA LYS A 152 -15.82 12.48 8.33
C LYS A 152 -14.73 11.98 9.29
N LYS A 153 -15.12 11.39 10.42
CA LYS A 153 -14.19 10.79 11.39
C LYS A 153 -13.44 9.61 10.78
N PHE A 154 -14.16 8.66 10.18
CA PHE A 154 -13.57 7.54 9.44
C PHE A 154 -12.59 8.01 8.37
N SER A 155 -13.01 8.96 7.51
CA SER A 155 -12.17 9.49 6.43
C SER A 155 -10.91 10.16 6.96
N SER A 156 -11.01 10.89 8.07
CA SER A 156 -9.85 11.50 8.74
C SER A 156 -8.87 10.45 9.29
N ASP A 157 -9.39 9.44 9.98
CA ASP A 157 -8.57 8.36 10.56
C ASP A 157 -7.92 7.51 9.46
N PHE A 158 -8.65 7.23 8.37
CA PHE A 158 -8.11 6.59 7.17
C PHE A 158 -6.99 7.42 6.55
N GLN A 159 -7.20 8.73 6.36
CA GLN A 159 -6.18 9.61 5.77
C GLN A 159 -4.92 9.72 6.65
N LYS A 160 -5.08 9.75 7.97
CA LYS A 160 -3.96 9.70 8.92
C LYS A 160 -3.19 8.40 8.77
N SER A 161 -3.92 7.29 8.74
CA SER A 161 -3.41 5.94 8.54
C SER A 161 -2.65 5.77 7.23
N TRP A 162 -3.20 6.29 6.14
CA TRP A 162 -2.56 6.32 4.83
C TRP A 162 -1.23 7.09 4.84
N LYS A 163 -1.20 8.28 5.45
CA LYS A 163 0.04 9.05 5.58
C LYS A 163 1.11 8.30 6.36
N THR A 164 0.73 7.62 7.44
CA THR A 164 1.66 6.78 8.21
C THR A 164 2.16 5.61 7.37
N LEU A 165 1.28 4.92 6.63
CA LEU A 165 1.65 3.83 5.74
C LEU A 165 2.66 4.26 4.66
N LEU A 166 2.46 5.44 4.06
CA LEU A 166 3.42 6.00 3.10
C LEU A 166 4.80 6.25 3.72
N LYS A 167 4.86 6.76 4.96
CA LYS A 167 6.13 6.96 5.67
C LYS A 167 6.83 5.64 5.95
N ILE A 168 6.08 4.62 6.37
CA ILE A 168 6.60 3.27 6.59
C ILE A 168 7.15 2.71 5.27
N TYR A 169 6.39 2.81 4.19
CA TYR A 169 6.83 2.38 2.86
C TYR A 169 8.15 3.04 2.46
N ILE A 170 8.26 4.36 2.59
CA ILE A 170 9.49 5.10 2.28
C ILE A 170 10.66 4.63 3.15
N SER A 171 10.43 4.35 4.43
CA SER A 171 11.45 3.83 5.33
C SER A 171 11.92 2.43 4.93
N GLU A 172 11.01 1.53 4.54
CA GLU A 172 11.39 0.20 4.02
C GLU A 172 12.11 0.30 2.67
N GLN A 173 11.66 1.19 1.79
CA GLN A 173 12.30 1.46 0.49
C GLN A 173 13.75 1.93 0.65
N GLN A 174 14.06 2.71 1.68
CA GLN A 174 15.43 3.19 1.96
C GLN A 174 16.40 2.08 2.39
N LYS A 175 15.88 0.93 2.85
CA LYS A 175 16.71 -0.23 3.24
C LYS A 175 17.19 -1.03 2.03
N ILE A 176 16.65 -0.76 0.85
CA ILE A 176 16.96 -1.50 -0.37
C ILE A 176 18.27 -0.99 -0.96
N ASP A 177 19.11 -1.93 -1.40
CA ASP A 177 20.32 -1.58 -2.13
C ASP A 177 19.95 -1.16 -3.57
N LEU A 178 19.82 0.15 -3.75
CA LEU A 178 19.48 0.74 -5.04
C LEU A 178 20.57 0.48 -6.08
N LYS A 179 21.85 0.33 -5.71
CA LYS A 179 22.93 0.09 -6.68
C LYS A 179 22.73 -1.26 -7.37
N LYS A 180 22.41 -2.31 -6.59
CA LYS A 180 22.04 -3.61 -7.13
C LYS A 180 20.86 -3.54 -8.08
N ILE A 181 19.89 -2.66 -7.83
CA ILE A 181 18.78 -2.43 -8.77
C ILE A 181 19.29 -1.80 -10.08
N SER A 182 20.19 -0.83 -10.04
CA SER A 182 20.76 -0.24 -11.26
C SER A 182 21.55 -1.24 -12.11
N GLU A 183 22.25 -2.17 -11.47
CA GLU A 183 23.03 -3.24 -12.12
C GLU A 183 22.17 -4.26 -12.88
N ILE A 184 20.93 -4.47 -12.44
CA ILE A 184 19.98 -5.44 -13.04
C ILE A 184 18.92 -4.79 -13.92
N LEU A 185 18.84 -3.45 -13.95
CA LEU A 185 18.06 -2.71 -14.94
C LEU A 185 18.71 -2.84 -16.31
#